data_AF-A0A9X2IPK7-F1
#
_entry.id   AF-A0A9X2IPK7-F1
#
_cell.length_a   1.000
_cell.length_b   1.000
_cell.length_c   1.000
_cell.angle_alpha   90.00
_cell.angle_beta   90.00
_cell.angle_gamma   90.00
#
_symmetry.space_group_name_H-M   'P 1'
#
loop_
_entity.id
_entity.type
_entity.pdbx_description
1 polymer ?
#
loop_
_entity_poly.entity_id
_entity_poly.type
_entity_poly.pdbx_seq_one_letter_code
_entity_poly.pdbx_strand_id
1 'polypeptide(L)' 'MFCKKAILLSAITLKKREMYIKARYFGMTDSRVVSCSQQLDSLLNRYQAIHD' A
#
# COMPACT_ATOMS: atom_id res chain seq x y z
N MET A 1 -0.52 -21.70 -8.41
CA MET A 1 -1.31 -20.50 -8.80
C MET A 1 -1.54 -19.68 -7.54
N PHE A 2 -0.92 -18.50 -7.40
CA PHE A 2 -1.11 -17.68 -6.20
C PHE A 2 -2.53 -17.11 -6.19
N CYS A 3 -3.29 -17.34 -5.12
CA CYS A 3 -4.62 -16.76 -4.95
C CYS A 3 -4.51 -15.23 -5.05
N LYS A 4 -5.42 -14.58 -5.80
CA LYS A 4 -5.44 -13.11 -6.00
C LYS A 4 -5.29 -12.33 -4.68
N LYS A 5 -5.86 -12.86 -3.59
CA LYS A 5 -5.76 -12.33 -2.22
C LYS A 5 -4.32 -12.31 -1.68
N ALA A 6 -3.55 -13.37 -1.90
CA ALA A 6 -2.15 -13.44 -1.49
C ALA A 6 -1.28 -12.42 -2.24
N ILE A 7 -1.52 -12.26 -3.55
CA ILE A 7 -0.81 -11.28 -4.37
C ILE A 7 -1.08 -9.85 -3.85
N LEU A 8 -2.34 -9.53 -3.56
CA LEU A 8 -2.70 -8.22 -3.01
C LEU A 8 -2.10 -7.99 -1.62
N LEU A 9 -2.10 -9.00 -0.75
CA LEU A 9 -1.49 -8.89 0.57
C LEU A 9 0.02 -8.61 0.49
N SER A 10 0.73 -9.27 -0.42
CA SER A 10 2.14 -9.00 -0.70
C SER A 10 2.36 -7.58 -1.20
N ALA A 11 1.52 -7.10 -2.13
CA ALA A 11 1.58 -5.72 -2.64
C ALA A 11 1.33 -4.68 -1.54
N ILE A 12 0.34 -4.90 -0.67
CA ILE A 12 0.04 -4.05 0.50
C ILE A 12 1.25 -3.95 1.42
N THR A 13 1.87 -5.10 1.71
CA THR A 13 3.04 -5.16 2.61
C THR A 13 4.23 -4.39 2.02
N LEU A 14 4.51 -4.59 0.73
CA LEU A 14 5.56 -3.87 0.04
C LEU A 14 5.30 -2.36 0.03
N LYS A 15 4.05 -1.95 -0.25
CA LYS A 15 3.68 -0.54 -0.33
C LYS A 15 3.73 0.17 1.01
N LYS A 16 3.30 -0.50 2.09
CA LYS A 16 3.48 -0.02 3.48
C LYS A 16 4.95 0.27 3.77
N ARG A 17 5.85 -0.65 3.44
CA ARG A 17 7.29 -0.48 3.64
C ARG A 17 7.84 0.72 2.87
N GLU A 18 7.44 0.87 1.60
CA GLU A 18 7.81 2.02 0.77
C GLU A 18 7.34 3.35 1.37
N MET A 19 6.09 3.41 1.86
CA MET A 19 5.53 4.59 2.51
C MET A 19 6.33 4.99 3.75
N TYR A 20 6.64 4.04 4.65
CA TYR A 20 7.44 4.32 5.84
C TYR A 20 8.85 4.77 5.53
N ILE A 21 9.49 4.16 4.53
CA ILE A 21 10.81 4.59 4.05
C ILE A 21 10.72 6.05 3.59
N LYS A 22 9.78 6.38 2.69
CA LYS A 22 9.60 7.75 2.19
C LYS A 22 9.27 8.73 3.31
N ALA A 23 8.42 8.36 4.26
CA ALA A 23 8.09 9.19 5.42
C ALA A 23 9.31 9.49 6.28
N ARG A 24 10.23 8.52 6.45
CA ARG A 24 11.47 8.74 7.18
C ARG A 24 12.42 9.70 6.46
N TYR A 25 12.49 9.63 5.13
CA TYR A 25 13.40 10.47 4.34
C TYR A 25 12.86 11.87 4.05
N PHE A 26 11.55 12.01 3.84
CA PHE A 26 10.94 13.23 3.33
C PHE A 26 9.92 13.88 4.27
N GLY A 27 9.51 13.17 5.33
CA GLY A 27 8.44 13.61 6.24
C GLY A 27 7.05 13.14 5.79
N MET A 28 6.11 13.05 6.74
CA MET A 28 4.80 12.43 6.50
C MET A 28 3.90 13.21 5.53
N THR A 29 4.09 14.53 5.43
CA THR A 29 3.27 15.41 4.58
C THR A 29 3.85 15.62 3.19
N ASP A 30 5.03 15.05 2.91
CA ASP A 30 5.63 15.13 1.58
C ASP A 30 4.72 14.48 0.55
N SER A 31 4.59 15.12 -0.63
CA SER A 31 3.70 14.68 -1.70
C SER A 31 3.96 13.24 -2.15
N ARG A 32 5.20 12.76 -2.05
CA ARG A 32 5.58 11.37 -2.37
C ARG A 32 5.05 10.37 -1.34
N VAL A 33 4.95 10.79 -0.08
CA VAL A 33 4.38 9.98 1.01
C VAL A 33 2.87 9.97 0.91
N VAL A 34 2.25 11.12 0.66
CA VAL A 34 0.80 11.24 0.41
C VAL A 34 0.38 10.38 -0.78
N SER A 35 1.09 10.46 -1.91
CA SER A 35 0.83 9.61 -3.07
C SER A 35 1.01 8.12 -2.75
N CYS A 36 2.01 7.77 -1.94
CA CYS A 36 2.22 6.38 -1.52
C CYS A 36 1.05 5.88 -0.64
N SER A 37 0.54 6.72 0.26
CA SER A 37 -0.64 6.44 1.07
C SER A 37 -1.87 6.18 0.20
N GLN A 38 -2.14 7.05 -0.78
CA GLN A 38 -3.27 6.89 -1.71
C GLN A 38 -3.20 5.57 -2.50
N GLN A 39 -2.00 5.19 -2.94
CA GLN A 39 -1.78 3.92 -3.64
C GLN A 39 -1.99 2.72 -2.70
N LEU A 40 -1.55 2.82 -1.45
CA LEU A 40 -1.78 1.80 -0.42
C LEU A 40 -3.28 1.65 -0.13
N ASP A 41 -4.02 2.75 -0.02
CA ASP A 41 -5.47 2.75 0.19
C ASP A 41 -6.19 2.05 -0.96
N SER A 42 -5.79 2.30 -2.22
CA SER A 42 -6.35 1.57 -3.35
C SER A 42 -6.12 0.05 -3.28
N LEU A 43 -4.96 -0.39 -2.79
CA LEU A 43 -4.67 -1.81 -2.62
C LEU A 43 -5.51 -2.42 -1.49
N LEU A 44 -5.68 -1.70 -0.38
CA LEU A 44 -6.53 -2.13 0.74
C LEU A 44 -7.99 -2.26 0.30
N ASN A 45 -8.52 -1.29 -0.44
CA ASN A 45 -9.89 -1.33 -0.96
C ASN A 45 -10.11 -2.53 -1.90
N ARG A 46 -9.15 -2.83 -2.78
CA ARG A 46 -9.21 -4.03 -3.65
C ARG A 46 -9.15 -5.34 -2.87
N TYR A 47 -8.36 -5.37 -1.80
CA TYR A 47 -8.28 -6.54 -0.94
C TYR A 47 -9.59 -6.77 -0.18
N GLN A 48 -10.21 -5.70 0.32
CA GLN A 48 -11.52 -5.75 0.99
C GLN A 48 -12.63 -6.19 0.04
N ALA A 49 -12.66 -5.69 -1.20
CA ALA A 49 -13.66 -6.09 -2.20
C ALA A 49 -13.57 -7.56 -2.66
N ILE A 50 -12.50 -8.28 -2.33
CA ILE A 50 -12.39 -9.75 -2.54
C ILE A 50 -12.91 -10.51 -1.31
N HIS A 51 -13.07 -9.83 -0.18
CA HIS A 51 -13.53 -10.41 1.08
C HIS A 51 -15.06 -10.37 1.25
N ASP A 52 -15.72 -9.36 0.69
CA ASP A 52 -17.18 -9.24 0.56
C ASP A 52 -17.73 -10.04 -0.63
#